data_AF-A0A7W1XPD8-F1
#
_entry.id   AF-A0A7W1XPD8-F1
#
_cell.length_a   1.000
_cell.length_b   1.000
_cell.length_c   1.000
_cell.angle_alpha   90.00
_cell.angle_beta   90.00
_cell.angle_gamma   90.00
#
_symmetry.space_group_name_H-M   'P 1'
#
loop_
_entity.id
_entity.type
_entity.pdbx_description
1 polymer ?
#
loop_
_entity_poly.entity_id
_entity_poly.type
_entity_poly.pdbx_seq_one_letter_code
_entity_poly.pdbx_strand_id
1 'polypeptide(L)' 'MGKIFWNFALEKAIREALSIQKGQGTWEEWESRWPPEVREKAERELKIFTLLGWLKR' A
#
# COMPACT_ATOMS: atom_id res chain seq x y z
N MET A 1 9.64 4.62 19.80
CA MET A 1 10.18 4.45 18.43
C MET A 1 9.40 3.47 17.54
N GLY A 2 8.52 2.59 18.05
CA GLY A 2 7.80 1.61 17.20
C GLY A 2 6.74 2.21 16.25
N LYS A 3 5.80 3.02 16.74
CA LYS A 3 4.65 3.49 15.93
C LYS A 3 5.00 4.35 14.71
N ILE A 4 6.04 5.18 14.80
CA ILE A 4 6.42 6.12 13.72
C ILE A 4 6.99 5.34 12.52
N PHE A 5 7.80 4.31 12.77
CA PHE A 5 8.35 3.45 11.73
C PHE A 5 7.24 2.68 11.00
N TRP A 6 6.26 2.16 11.75
CA TRP A 6 5.11 1.45 11.17
C TRP A 6 4.23 2.34 10.29
N ASN A 7 4.01 3.59 10.68
CA ASN A 7 3.26 4.54 9.85
C ASN A 7 4.01 4.87 8.56
N PHE A 8 5.33 5.06 8.63
CA PHE A 8 6.15 5.30 7.43
C PHE A 8 6.16 4.09 6.48
N ALA A 9 6.28 2.87 7.03
CA ALA A 9 6.23 1.64 6.25
C ALA A 9 4.87 1.47 5.56
N LEU A 10 3.78 1.74 6.26
CA LEU A 10 2.42 1.68 5.72
C LEU A 10 2.21 2.71 4.61
N GLU A 11 2.61 3.97 4.83
CA GLU A 11 2.48 5.03 3.83
C GLU A 11 3.27 4.69 2.56
N LYS A 12 4.49 4.19 2.72
CA LYS A 12 5.33 3.80 1.59
C LYS A 12 4.74 2.61 0.83
N ALA A 13 4.23 1.60 1.54
CA ALA A 13 3.59 0.44 0.93
C ALA A 13 2.33 0.84 0.12
N ILE A 14 1.52 1.76 0.63
CA ILE A 14 0.34 2.30 -0.08
C ILE A 14 0.77 3.04 -1.34
N ARG A 15 1.79 3.90 -1.27
CA ARG A 15 2.30 4.65 -2.44
C ARG A 15 2.81 3.70 -3.53
N GLU A 16 3.59 2.69 -3.16
CA GLU A 16 4.09 1.68 -4.12
C GLU A 16 2.93 0.90 -4.76
N ALA A 17 1.92 0.49 -3.98
CA ALA A 17 0.74 -0.19 -4.51
C ALA A 17 -0.06 0.69 -5.50
N LEU A 18 -0.19 1.99 -5.22
CA LEU A 18 -0.81 2.95 -6.16
C LEU A 18 0.03 3.13 -7.44
N SER A 19 1.35 3.09 -7.34
CA SER A 19 2.24 3.11 -8.51
C SER A 19 2.10 1.85 -9.36
N ILE A 20 1.98 0.67 -8.74
CA ILE A 20 1.74 -0.60 -9.44
C ILE A 20 0.41 -0.55 -10.19
N GLN A 21 -0.64 0.01 -9.61
CA GLN A 21 -1.91 0.23 -10.31
C GLN A 21 -1.79 1.15 -11.54
N LYS A 22 -0.80 2.05 -11.55
CA LYS A 22 -0.47 2.92 -12.70
C LYS A 22 0.50 2.26 -13.70
N GLY A 23 0.83 0.98 -13.50
CA GLY A 23 1.73 0.22 -14.37
C GLY A 23 3.21 0.35 -14.03
N GLN A 24 3.56 0.85 -12.83
CA GLN A 24 4.95 0.98 -12.38
C GLN A 24 5.27 -0.04 -11.28
N GLY A 25 5.98 -1.12 -11.64
CA GLY A 25 6.38 -2.20 -10.72
C GLY A 25 5.43 -3.41 -10.76
N THR A 26 5.70 -4.40 -9.91
CA THR A 26 4.89 -5.63 -9.81
C THR A 26 4.42 -5.90 -8.38
N TRP A 27 3.28 -6.58 -8.24
CA TRP A 27 2.79 -7.03 -6.94
C TRP A 27 3.73 -8.04 -6.27
N GLU A 28 4.41 -8.87 -7.06
CA GLU A 28 5.35 -9.88 -6.58
C GLU A 28 6.55 -9.25 -5.86
N GLU A 29 7.14 -8.19 -6.45
CA GLU A 29 8.22 -7.43 -5.83
C GLU A 29 7.74 -6.71 -4.56
N TRP A 30 6.54 -6.14 -4.59
CA TRP A 30 5.95 -5.44 -3.46
C TRP A 30 5.66 -6.39 -2.29
N GLU A 31 5.09 -7.55 -2.57
CA GLU A 31 4.79 -8.56 -1.56
C GLU A 31 6.06 -9.11 -0.88
N SER A 32 7.15 -9.27 -1.64
CA SER A 32 8.43 -9.72 -1.11
C SER A 32 9.08 -8.69 -0.17
N ARG A 33 8.79 -7.40 -0.36
CA ARG A 33 9.40 -6.28 0.37
C ARG A 33 8.70 -6.00 1.71
N TRP A 34 7.40 -6.27 1.81
CA TRP A 34 6.58 -5.85 2.94
C TRP A 34 6.10 -7.03 3.79
N PRO A 35 6.25 -6.96 5.13
CA PRO A 35 5.75 -8.02 6.01
C PRO A 35 4.21 -8.07 5.96
N PRO A 36 3.60 -9.25 6.26
CA PRO A 36 2.15 -9.46 6.19
C PRO A 36 1.32 -8.37 6.86
N GLU A 37 1.74 -7.89 8.03
CA GLU A 37 1.04 -6.85 8.80
C GLU A 37 0.94 -5.49 8.07
N VAL A 38 1.97 -5.13 7.29
CA VAL A 38 1.94 -3.91 6.46
C VAL A 38 1.05 -4.13 5.26
N ARG A 39 1.10 -5.33 4.65
CA ARG A 39 0.31 -5.67 3.46
C ARG A 39 -1.19 -5.62 3.77
N GLU A 40 -1.63 -6.30 4.82
CA GLU A 40 -3.04 -6.31 5.24
C GLU A 40 -3.59 -4.90 5.54
N LYS A 41 -2.77 -4.06 6.20
CA LYS A 41 -3.15 -2.67 6.47
C LYS A 41 -3.21 -1.84 5.19
N ALA A 42 -2.20 -1.95 4.33
CA ALA A 42 -2.17 -1.23 3.06
C ALA A 42 -3.36 -1.59 2.18
N GLU A 43 -3.73 -2.88 2.09
CA GLU A 43 -4.90 -3.33 1.34
C GLU A 43 -6.22 -2.78 1.90
N ARG A 44 -6.37 -2.74 3.23
CA ARG A 44 -7.56 -2.11 3.85
C ARG A 44 -7.67 -0.63 3.49
N GLU A 45 -6.57 0.11 3.60
CA GLU A 45 -6.54 1.53 3.25
C GLU A 45 -6.83 1.74 1.75
N LEU A 46 -6.23 0.95 0.86
CA LEU A 46 -6.49 1.00 -0.58
C LEU A 46 -7.95 0.69 -0.93
N LYS A 47 -8.59 -0.27 -0.24
CA LYS A 47 -10.03 -0.53 -0.39
C LYS A 47 -10.86 0.68 0.01
N ILE A 48 -10.49 1.38 1.10
CA ILE A 48 -11.14 2.62 1.51
C ILE A 48 -10.99 3.70 0.43
N PHE A 49 -9.78 3.91 -0.10
CA PHE A 49 -9.57 4.86 -1.20
C PHE A 49 -10.36 4.51 -2.48
N THR A 50 -10.52 3.22 -2.76
CA THR A 50 -11.34 2.73 -3.88
C THR A 50 -12.82 3.03 -3.63
N LEU A 51 -13.33 2.74 -2.44
CA LEU A 51 -14.73 2.98 -2.05
C LEU A 51 -15.09 4.47 -2.00
N LEU A 52 -14.13 5.32 -1.61
CA LEU A 52 -14.31 6.79 -1.61
C LEU A 52 -14.24 7.41 -3.01
N GLY A 53 -14.02 6.62 -4.05
CA GLY A 53 -13.95 7.11 -5.44
C GLY A 53 -12.72 7.97 -5.73
N TRP A 54 -11.70 7.92 -4.87
CA TRP A 54 -10.42 8.60 -5.07
C TRP A 54 -9.58 7.92 -6.16
N LEU A 55 -9.76 6.62 -6.34
CA LEU A 55 -9.29 5.87 -7.50
C LEU A 55 -10.37 5.89 -8.60
N LYS A 56 -10.70 7.09 -9.11
CA LYS A 56 -11.53 7.22 -10.31
C LYS A 56 -10.66 6.92 -11.54
N ARG A 57 -11.21 6.05 -12.39
CA ARG A 57 -10.71 5.56 -13.68
C ARG A 57 -10.17 6.68 -14.57
#